data_AF-A0A1H6XWG8-F1
#
_entry.id   AF-A0A1H6XWG8-F1
#
_cell.length_a   1.000
_cell.length_b   1.000
_cell.length_c   1.000
_cell.angle_alpha   90.00
_cell.angle_beta   90.00
_cell.angle_gamma   90.00
#
_symmetry.space_group_name_H-M   'P 1'
#
loop_
_entity.id
_entity.type
_entity.pdbx_description
1 polymer ?
#
loop_
_entity_poly.entity_id
_entity_poly.type
_entity_poly.pdbx_seq_one_letter_code
_entity_poly.pdbx_strand_id
1 'polypeptide(L)'
;MKMKFLSPTINLSFEMNEYIKFLQNIKWYLDQEIVEINDERFSFPTGMLGDIEIRFNHYKTFEEAVNKWNERKKRINWDNLFIMGIDGDGCTYESIRAFDALPYKNKVIFTHIPYPEFKSAFYIKGFEKEQGVKVLIYFKKQFFIRRYLDDFDYISFLNKGIIKGEKE
;
A
#
# COMPACT_ATOMS: atom_id res chain seq x y z
N MET A 1 -16.28 -4.44 -13.19
CA MET A 1 -15.25 -3.76 -14.03
C MET A 1 -14.28 -4.81 -14.55
N LYS A 2 -13.95 -4.81 -15.85
CA LYS A 2 -12.88 -5.64 -16.46
C LYS A 2 -11.67 -4.76 -16.81
N MET A 3 -11.14 -4.03 -15.83
CA MET A 3 -9.98 -3.16 -16.05
C MET A 3 -8.68 -3.92 -15.83
N LYS A 4 -7.65 -3.60 -16.61
CA LYS A 4 -6.30 -4.15 -16.40
C LYS A 4 -5.66 -3.49 -15.18
N PHE A 5 -4.93 -4.28 -14.40
CA PHE A 5 -4.04 -3.70 -13.39
C PHE A 5 -2.87 -2.97 -14.06
N LEU A 6 -2.69 -1.70 -13.67
CA LEU A 6 -1.63 -0.79 -14.15
C LEU A 6 -0.53 -0.59 -13.09
N SER A 7 -0.45 -1.49 -12.11
CA SER A 7 0.59 -1.48 -11.07
C SER A 7 1.13 -2.90 -10.88
N PRO A 8 2.44 -3.07 -10.62
CA PRO A 8 3.01 -4.35 -10.23
C PRO A 8 2.69 -4.74 -8.78
N THR A 9 2.27 -3.80 -7.92
CA THR A 9 2.02 -4.01 -6.47
C THR A 9 0.67 -4.68 -6.16
N ILE A 10 0.31 -5.70 -6.92
CA ILE A 10 -0.97 -6.41 -6.79
C ILE A 10 -0.69 -7.81 -6.24
N ASN A 11 -1.49 -8.24 -5.26
CA ASN A 11 -1.39 -9.56 -4.62
C ASN A 11 -0.07 -9.80 -3.87
N LEU A 12 0.53 -8.73 -3.36
CA LEU A 12 1.76 -8.74 -2.58
C LEU A 12 1.71 -7.67 -1.50
N SER A 13 2.65 -7.71 -0.56
CA SER A 13 2.86 -6.67 0.44
C SER A 13 4.34 -6.38 0.66
N PHE A 14 4.58 -5.22 1.27
CA PHE A 14 5.88 -4.76 1.77
C PHE A 14 5.71 -4.48 3.26
N GLU A 15 6.79 -4.53 4.03
CA GLU A 15 6.84 -3.80 5.30
C GLU A 15 6.77 -2.28 5.00
N MET A 16 6.21 -1.47 5.91
CA MET A 16 5.87 -0.09 5.60
C MET A 16 7.10 0.81 5.33
N ASN A 17 8.20 0.64 6.06
CA ASN A 17 9.43 1.37 5.84
C ASN A 17 10.11 0.96 4.53
N GLU A 18 10.09 -0.33 4.20
CA GLU A 18 10.52 -0.83 2.90
C GLU A 18 9.66 -0.26 1.75
N TYR A 19 8.35 -0.15 1.95
CA TYR A 19 7.46 0.48 0.96
C TYR A 19 7.82 1.95 0.72
N ILE A 20 8.11 2.71 1.79
CA ILE A 20 8.56 4.10 1.65
C ILE A 20 9.88 4.17 0.90
N LYS A 21 10.83 3.29 1.21
CA LYS A 21 12.12 3.20 0.52
C LYS A 21 11.94 2.89 -0.97
N PHE A 22 11.08 1.92 -1.29
CA PHE A 22 10.68 1.61 -2.67
C PHE A 22 10.14 2.86 -3.37
N LEU A 23 9.25 3.61 -2.72
CA LEU A 23 8.64 4.81 -3.28
C LEU A 23 9.60 5.99 -3.42
N GLN A 24 10.63 6.10 -2.57
CA GLN A 24 11.65 7.15 -2.68
C GLN A 24 12.53 6.98 -3.94
N ASN A 25 12.70 5.75 -4.43
CA ASN A 25 13.53 5.48 -5.61
C ASN A 25 12.89 4.44 -6.56
N ILE A 26 11.59 4.60 -6.82
CA ILE A 26 10.76 3.59 -7.48
C ILE A 26 11.28 3.13 -8.84
N LYS A 27 11.85 4.03 -9.65
CA LYS A 27 12.38 3.69 -10.97
C LYS A 27 13.58 2.75 -10.86
N TRP A 28 14.53 3.09 -9.98
CA TRP A 28 15.71 2.25 -9.75
C TRP A 28 15.30 0.87 -9.25
N TYR A 29 14.39 0.79 -8.26
CA TYR A 29 13.91 -0.47 -7.74
C TYR A 29 13.21 -1.31 -8.81
N LEU A 30 12.35 -0.72 -9.64
CA LEU A 30 11.66 -1.44 -10.70
C LEU A 30 12.59 -2.02 -11.78
N ASP A 31 13.79 -1.47 -11.94
CA ASP A 31 14.82 -1.97 -12.86
C ASP A 31 15.64 -3.12 -12.28
N GLN A 32 15.58 -3.36 -10.97
CA GLN A 32 16.29 -4.46 -10.34
C GLN A 32 15.64 -5.82 -10.63
N GLU A 33 16.46 -6.87 -10.60
CA GLU A 33 15.99 -8.24 -10.56
C GLU A 33 15.41 -8.56 -9.17
N ILE A 34 14.38 -9.40 -9.12
CA ILE A 34 13.86 -9.95 -7.88
C ILE A 34 14.51 -11.31 -7.70
N VAL A 35 15.23 -11.50 -6.61
CA VAL A 35 15.89 -12.76 -6.26
C VAL A 35 15.01 -13.52 -5.28
N GLU A 36 14.77 -14.80 -5.53
CA GLU A 36 14.00 -15.65 -4.61
C GLU A 36 14.73 -15.80 -3.29
N ILE A 37 14.00 -15.70 -2.19
CA ILE A 37 14.49 -16.05 -0.86
C ILE A 37 13.57 -17.11 -0.26
N ASN A 38 14.17 -18.04 0.47
CA ASN A 38 13.41 -18.98 1.27
C ASN A 38 13.34 -18.45 2.70
N ASP A 39 12.15 -18.08 3.13
CA ASP A 39 11.90 -17.51 4.44
C ASP A 39 10.82 -18.33 5.16
N GLU A 40 11.25 -19.08 6.17
CA GLU A 40 10.39 -19.97 6.94
C GLU A 40 9.28 -19.24 7.72
N ARG A 41 9.36 -17.92 7.85
CA ARG A 41 8.29 -17.09 8.45
C ARG A 41 7.03 -17.09 7.60
N PHE A 42 7.12 -17.43 6.31
CA PHE A 42 6.03 -17.28 5.35
C PHE A 42 5.72 -18.59 4.63
N SER A 43 4.42 -18.85 4.42
CA SER A 43 3.92 -20.02 3.68
C SER A 43 3.71 -19.75 2.19
N PHE A 44 4.19 -18.60 1.71
CA PHE A 44 4.04 -18.13 0.34
C PHE A 44 5.40 -17.64 -0.19
N PRO A 45 5.57 -17.50 -1.51
CA PRO A 45 6.84 -17.07 -2.10
C PRO A 45 7.26 -15.67 -1.60
N THR A 46 8.56 -15.49 -1.40
CA THR A 46 9.16 -14.20 -1.05
C THR A 46 10.37 -13.92 -1.94
N GLY A 47 10.74 -12.66 -2.05
CA GLY A 47 11.92 -12.27 -2.83
C GLY A 47 12.51 -10.94 -2.40
N MET A 48 13.76 -10.72 -2.78
CA MET A 48 14.48 -9.47 -2.56
C MET A 48 14.54 -8.66 -3.84
N LEU A 49 14.05 -7.41 -3.79
CA LEU A 49 14.21 -6.41 -4.83
C LEU A 49 15.31 -5.43 -4.42
N GLY A 50 16.55 -5.74 -4.81
CA GLY A 50 17.72 -5.08 -4.24
C GLY A 50 17.81 -5.40 -2.75
N ASP A 51 17.44 -4.44 -1.91
CA ASP A 51 17.49 -4.52 -0.46
C ASP A 51 16.11 -4.37 0.21
N ILE A 52 15.04 -4.70 -0.52
CA ILE A 52 13.65 -4.69 -0.06
C ILE A 52 13.05 -6.10 -0.15
N GLU A 53 12.47 -6.59 0.94
CA GLU A 53 11.67 -7.83 0.97
C GLU A 53 10.31 -7.61 0.32
N ILE A 54 9.93 -8.50 -0.59
CA ILE A 54 8.60 -8.56 -1.20
C ILE A 54 7.93 -9.87 -0.81
N ARG A 55 6.71 -9.76 -0.27
CA ARG A 55 5.87 -10.88 0.15
C ARG A 55 4.78 -11.14 -0.88
N PHE A 56 4.84 -12.25 -1.60
CA PHE A 56 3.91 -12.57 -2.69
C PHE A 56 2.67 -13.33 -2.19
N ASN A 57 1.90 -12.70 -1.30
CA ASN A 57 0.81 -13.26 -0.48
C ASN A 57 -0.22 -14.15 -1.20
N HIS A 58 -0.49 -13.90 -2.49
CA HIS A 58 -1.52 -14.66 -3.25
C HIS A 58 -0.97 -15.35 -4.50
N TYR A 59 0.31 -15.70 -4.51
CA TYR A 59 0.95 -16.45 -5.59
C TYR A 59 1.31 -17.86 -5.14
N LYS A 60 1.22 -18.82 -6.07
CA LYS A 60 1.57 -20.22 -5.77
C LYS A 60 3.07 -20.47 -5.84
N THR A 61 3.75 -19.80 -6.78
CA THR A 61 5.19 -19.94 -7.00
C THR A 61 5.83 -18.58 -7.17
N PHE A 62 7.12 -18.49 -6.83
CA PHE A 62 7.92 -17.29 -7.02
C PHE A 62 7.96 -16.85 -8.49
N GLU A 63 8.15 -17.82 -9.40
CA GLU A 63 8.18 -17.58 -10.85
C GLU A 63 6.87 -16.92 -11.35
N GLU A 64 5.71 -17.42 -10.91
CA GLU A 64 4.41 -16.82 -11.25
C GLU A 64 4.34 -15.35 -10.80
N ALA A 65 4.80 -15.08 -9.58
CA ALA A 65 4.77 -13.76 -8.99
C ALA A 65 5.67 -12.77 -9.74
N VAL A 66 6.93 -13.15 -10.00
CA VAL A 66 7.91 -12.32 -10.73
C VAL A 66 7.48 -12.10 -12.18
N ASN A 67 6.93 -13.12 -12.85
CA ASN A 67 6.37 -12.96 -14.19
C ASN A 67 5.25 -11.91 -14.21
N LYS A 68 4.32 -11.95 -13.24
CA LYS A 68 3.26 -10.94 -13.13
C LYS A 68 3.77 -9.56 -12.74
N TRP A 69 4.76 -9.48 -11.86
CA TRP A 69 5.45 -8.22 -11.53
C TRP A 69 6.04 -7.58 -12.80
N ASN A 70 6.83 -8.34 -13.57
CA ASN A 70 7.48 -7.87 -14.80
C ASN A 70 6.49 -7.52 -15.91
N GLU A 71 5.38 -8.25 -16.03
CA GLU A 71 4.28 -7.95 -16.98
C GLU A 71 3.57 -6.64 -16.60
N ARG A 72 3.42 -6.35 -15.31
CA ARG A 72 2.65 -5.21 -14.79
C ARG A 72 3.48 -3.95 -14.62
N LYS A 73 4.77 -4.05 -14.29
CA LYS A 73 5.64 -2.87 -14.18
C LYS A 73 5.74 -2.08 -15.49
N LYS A 74 5.63 -2.78 -16.63
CA LYS A 74 5.57 -2.17 -17.98
C LYS A 74 4.30 -1.36 -18.25
N ARG A 75 3.27 -1.48 -17.41
CA ARG A 75 1.96 -0.83 -17.57
C ARG A 75 1.76 0.36 -16.65
N ILE A 76 2.77 0.73 -15.87
CA ILE A 76 2.70 1.87 -14.95
C ILE A 76 2.42 3.14 -15.76
N ASN A 77 1.37 3.85 -15.37
CA ASN A 77 1.10 5.19 -15.86
C ASN A 77 1.79 6.20 -14.94
N TRP A 78 3.00 6.62 -15.31
CA TRP A 78 3.83 7.53 -14.53
C TRP A 78 3.22 8.93 -14.33
N ASP A 79 2.36 9.35 -15.26
CA ASP A 79 1.68 10.65 -15.18
C ASP A 79 0.45 10.62 -14.25
N ASN A 80 0.04 9.44 -13.81
CA ASN A 80 -1.18 9.25 -13.02
C ASN A 80 -1.00 8.20 -11.91
N LEU A 81 -0.07 8.47 -11.00
CA LEU A 81 0.18 7.63 -9.83
C LEU A 81 -0.76 7.99 -8.66
N PHE A 82 -1.21 6.93 -7.97
CA PHE A 82 -1.93 6.99 -6.70
C PHE A 82 -1.22 6.08 -5.71
N ILE A 83 -0.69 6.66 -4.65
CA ILE A 83 0.05 5.95 -3.62
C ILE A 83 -0.84 5.76 -2.42
N MET A 84 -0.95 4.53 -1.93
CA MET A 84 -1.81 4.18 -0.81
C MET A 84 -1.02 3.32 0.17
N GLY A 85 -1.05 3.69 1.45
CA GLY A 85 -0.40 2.94 2.53
C GLY A 85 -1.33 2.77 3.72
N ILE A 86 -0.92 1.95 4.68
CA ILE A 86 -1.56 1.79 5.98
C ILE A 86 -0.49 1.94 7.06
N ASP A 87 -0.86 2.41 8.26
CA ASP A 87 0.06 2.47 9.40
C ASP A 87 0.17 1.14 10.17
N GLY A 88 0.23 0.03 9.44
CA GLY A 88 0.55 -1.30 9.95
C GLY A 88 1.98 -1.69 9.60
N ASP A 89 2.34 -2.96 9.83
CA ASP A 89 3.61 -3.56 9.37
C ASP A 89 4.84 -2.69 9.66
N GLY A 90 5.10 -2.39 10.95
CA GLY A 90 6.31 -1.67 11.36
C GLY A 90 6.28 -0.15 11.17
N CYS A 91 5.14 0.41 10.75
CA CYS A 91 4.97 1.86 10.60
C CYS A 91 5.18 2.60 11.93
N THR A 92 6.06 3.62 11.91
CA THR A 92 6.25 4.56 13.01
C THR A 92 5.77 5.95 12.62
N TYR A 93 5.77 6.87 13.57
CA TYR A 93 5.51 8.29 13.32
C TYR A 93 6.43 8.86 12.22
N GLU A 94 7.70 8.49 12.25
CA GLU A 94 8.70 8.88 11.24
C GLU A 94 8.40 8.30 9.87
N SER A 95 7.86 7.07 9.80
CA SER A 95 7.38 6.48 8.55
C SER A 95 6.26 7.33 7.95
N ILE A 96 5.28 7.74 8.75
CA ILE A 96 4.16 8.59 8.30
C ILE A 96 4.68 9.94 7.81
N ARG A 97 5.60 10.57 8.56
CA ARG A 97 6.28 11.81 8.15
C ARG A 97 7.02 11.65 6.83
N ALA A 98 7.77 10.57 6.66
CA ALA A 98 8.50 10.28 5.44
C ALA A 98 7.56 10.03 4.25
N PHE A 99 6.43 9.35 4.48
CA PHE A 99 5.40 9.14 3.47
C PHE A 99 4.76 10.47 3.03
N ASP A 100 4.42 11.36 3.96
CA ASP A 100 3.86 12.69 3.66
C ASP A 100 4.83 13.55 2.83
N ALA A 101 6.14 13.40 3.07
CA ALA A 101 7.20 14.09 2.33
C ALA A 101 7.44 13.55 0.90
N LEU A 102 6.91 12.37 0.53
CA LEU A 102 7.13 11.79 -0.79
C LEU A 102 6.61 12.73 -1.91
N PRO A 103 7.31 12.84 -3.05
CA PRO A 103 6.98 13.79 -4.13
C PRO A 103 5.80 13.34 -5.01
N TYR A 104 4.86 12.54 -4.49
CA TYR A 104 3.65 12.14 -5.20
C TYR A 104 2.50 13.09 -4.89
N LYS A 105 1.82 13.53 -5.96
CA LYS A 105 0.66 14.41 -5.87
C LYS A 105 -0.52 13.72 -5.17
N ASN A 106 -0.85 12.51 -5.59
CA ASN A 106 -1.97 11.75 -5.04
C ASN A 106 -1.44 10.65 -4.14
N LYS A 107 -1.42 10.90 -2.83
CA LYS A 107 -0.98 9.92 -1.84
C LYS A 107 -1.82 9.99 -0.57
N VAL A 108 -2.15 8.84 -0.02
CA VAL A 108 -2.89 8.71 1.25
C VAL A 108 -2.30 7.57 2.07
N ILE A 109 -2.16 7.78 3.37
CA ILE A 109 -1.85 6.73 4.33
C ILE A 109 -3.01 6.64 5.31
N PHE A 110 -3.58 5.45 5.43
CA PHE A 110 -4.67 5.19 6.37
C PHE A 110 -4.10 4.92 7.75
N THR A 111 -4.60 5.63 8.75
CA THR A 111 -4.08 5.58 10.11
C THR A 111 -5.11 5.10 11.11
N HIS A 112 -4.68 4.39 12.15
CA HIS A 112 -5.56 3.88 13.22
C HIS A 112 -5.80 4.91 14.32
N ILE A 113 -5.02 5.99 14.34
CA ILE A 113 -5.18 7.18 15.19
C ILE A 113 -5.04 8.46 14.35
N PRO A 114 -5.54 9.62 14.81
CA PRO A 114 -5.46 10.86 14.06
C PRO A 114 -4.04 11.47 14.05
N TYR A 115 -3.64 11.98 12.88
CA TYR A 115 -2.41 12.76 12.68
C TYR A 115 -2.70 14.02 11.85
N PRO A 116 -3.34 15.04 12.44
CA PRO A 116 -3.82 16.23 11.71
C PRO A 116 -2.71 17.06 11.06
N GLU A 117 -1.46 16.89 11.50
CA GLU A 117 -0.28 17.56 10.94
C GLU A 117 0.14 17.04 9.56
N PHE A 118 -0.23 15.80 9.20
CA PHE A 118 0.14 15.18 7.92
C PHE A 118 -0.99 15.29 6.91
N LYS A 119 -0.72 15.88 5.75
CA LYS A 119 -1.73 16.10 4.71
C LYS A 119 -2.17 14.81 4.05
N SER A 120 -1.29 13.81 4.00
CA SER A 120 -1.59 12.49 3.45
C SER A 120 -2.26 11.54 4.45
N ALA A 121 -2.37 11.87 5.74
CA ALA A 121 -2.96 10.98 6.72
C ALA A 121 -4.50 11.01 6.67
N PHE A 122 -5.11 9.83 6.71
CA PHE A 122 -6.56 9.66 6.81
C PHE A 122 -6.90 8.65 7.90
N TYR A 123 -7.54 9.13 8.97
CA TYR A 123 -7.91 8.29 10.10
C TYR A 123 -9.08 7.35 9.75
N ILE A 124 -8.89 6.05 9.97
CA ILE A 124 -9.91 5.01 9.84
C ILE A 124 -10.33 4.54 11.24
N LYS A 125 -11.61 4.76 11.56
CA LYS A 125 -12.20 4.40 12.85
C LYS A 125 -12.34 2.88 13.01
N GLY A 126 -12.17 2.39 14.24
CA GLY A 126 -12.36 0.98 14.63
C GLY A 126 -11.07 0.18 14.85
N PHE A 127 -9.91 0.84 14.77
CA PHE A 127 -8.59 0.24 15.01
C PHE A 127 -7.82 0.92 16.15
N GLU A 128 -8.48 1.73 16.98
CA GLU A 128 -7.82 2.59 18.00
C GLU A 128 -7.09 1.79 19.09
N LYS A 129 -7.47 0.53 19.29
CA LYS A 129 -6.85 -0.40 20.25
C LYS A 129 -5.85 -1.35 19.61
N GLU A 130 -5.64 -1.23 18.30
CA GLU A 130 -4.72 -2.04 17.52
C GLU A 130 -3.39 -1.29 17.35
N GLN A 131 -2.36 -1.97 16.85
CA GLN A 131 -1.06 -1.36 16.57
C GLN A 131 -0.99 -0.64 15.22
N GLY A 132 -2.08 -0.67 14.45
CA GLY A 132 -2.14 -0.20 13.07
C GLY A 132 -3.45 -0.59 12.40
N VAL A 133 -3.75 0.05 11.26
CA VAL A 133 -4.88 -0.33 10.41
C VAL A 133 -4.73 -1.78 9.95
N LYS A 134 -5.80 -2.58 10.09
CA LYS A 134 -5.86 -3.96 9.58
C LYS A 134 -6.46 -4.00 8.16
N VAL A 135 -6.97 -5.16 7.74
CA VAL A 135 -7.53 -5.38 6.40
C VAL A 135 -8.74 -4.48 6.14
N LEU A 136 -8.53 -3.41 5.35
CA LEU A 136 -9.54 -2.38 5.08
C LEU A 136 -10.77 -2.86 4.30
N ILE A 137 -10.65 -3.98 3.58
CA ILE A 137 -11.76 -4.56 2.81
C ILE A 137 -12.72 -5.40 3.66
N TYR A 138 -12.42 -5.61 4.94
CA TYR A 138 -13.32 -6.33 5.85
C TYR A 138 -14.54 -5.48 6.23
N PHE A 139 -15.66 -6.16 6.47
CA PHE A 139 -16.90 -5.52 6.90
C PHE A 139 -16.82 -5.10 8.37
N LYS A 140 -17.41 -3.94 8.66
CA LYS A 140 -17.61 -3.43 10.01
C LYS A 140 -18.70 -4.22 10.73
N LYS A 141 -18.54 -4.41 12.03
CA LYS A 141 -19.57 -5.00 12.90
C LYS A 141 -20.65 -3.95 13.23
N GLN A 142 -21.50 -3.62 12.26
CA GLN A 142 -22.58 -2.64 12.41
C GLN A 142 -23.79 -3.02 11.54
N PHE A 143 -24.91 -2.33 11.74
CA PHE A 143 -26.18 -2.64 11.05
C PHE A 143 -26.10 -2.50 9.53
N PHE A 144 -25.43 -1.47 9.02
CA PHE A 144 -25.23 -1.28 7.58
C PHE A 144 -24.00 -2.04 7.08
N ILE A 145 -24.15 -2.74 5.97
CA ILE A 145 -23.07 -3.42 5.26
C ILE A 145 -22.11 -2.35 4.70
N ARG A 146 -21.04 -2.07 5.46
CA ARG A 146 -19.94 -1.19 5.05
C ARG A 146 -18.62 -1.83 5.44
N ARG A 147 -17.62 -1.66 4.58
CA ARG A 147 -16.22 -2.00 4.87
C ARG A 147 -15.52 -0.83 5.55
N TYR A 148 -14.35 -1.08 6.14
CA TYR A 148 -13.53 0.02 6.67
C TYR A 148 -13.10 1.00 5.58
N LEU A 149 -12.74 0.52 4.38
CA LEU A 149 -12.38 1.37 3.24
C LEU A 149 -13.53 2.30 2.79
N ASP A 150 -14.79 1.95 3.07
CA ASP A 150 -15.94 2.75 2.64
C ASP A 150 -16.08 4.07 3.44
N ASP A 151 -15.28 4.28 4.50
CA ASP A 151 -15.16 5.58 5.17
C ASP A 151 -14.38 6.62 4.35
N PHE A 152 -13.54 6.14 3.42
CA PHE A 152 -12.74 7.00 2.56
C PHE A 152 -13.42 7.16 1.20
N ASP A 153 -13.57 8.40 0.72
CA ASP A 153 -14.10 8.68 -0.61
C ASP A 153 -13.03 8.38 -1.70
N TYR A 154 -12.75 7.09 -1.89
CA TYR A 154 -11.80 6.61 -2.89
C TYR A 154 -12.24 6.95 -4.32
N ILE A 155 -13.54 7.21 -4.56
CA ILE A 155 -14.03 7.66 -5.87
C ILE A 155 -13.54 9.09 -6.14
N SER A 156 -13.73 10.03 -5.21
CA SER A 156 -13.20 11.39 -5.37
C SER A 156 -11.67 11.39 -5.40
N PHE A 157 -11.02 10.56 -4.59
CA PHE A 157 -9.57 10.42 -4.60
C PHE A 157 -9.07 9.97 -5.98
N LEU A 158 -9.52 8.83 -6.49
CA LEU A 158 -9.03 8.27 -7.76
C LEU A 158 -9.38 9.12 -9.00
N ASN A 159 -10.41 9.96 -8.93
CA ASN A 159 -10.79 10.84 -10.04
C ASN A 159 -10.16 12.24 -9.96
N LYS A 160 -9.87 12.77 -8.76
CA LYS A 160 -9.51 14.19 -8.56
C LYS A 160 -8.30 14.41 -7.65
N GLY A 161 -7.77 13.38 -7.02
CA GLY A 161 -6.69 13.48 -6.03
C GLY A 161 -7.11 14.13 -4.71
N ILE A 162 -8.42 14.24 -4.45
CA ILE A 162 -8.94 14.93 -3.26
C ILE A 162 -9.13 13.91 -2.14
N ILE A 163 -8.48 14.16 -1.00
CA ILE A 163 -8.74 13.45 0.26
C ILE A 163 -9.87 14.20 0.98
N LYS A 164 -11.04 13.59 1.08
CA LYS A 164 -12.20 14.12 1.81
C LYS A 164 -12.49 13.25 3.02
N GLY A 165 -12.60 13.86 4.18
CA GLY A 165 -13.05 13.26 5.44
C GLY A 165 -13.15 14.32 6.52
N GLU A 166 -13.94 14.06 7.55
CA GLU A 166 -14.06 14.91 8.73
C GLU A 166 -12.68 15.02 9.39
N LYS A 167 -12.05 16.18 9.23
CA LYS A 167 -11.03 16.66 10.17
C LYS A 167 -11.77 17.14 11.42
N GLU A 168 -12.33 16.21 12.17
CA GLU A 168 -12.85 16.47 13.52
C GLU A 168 -11.90 15.91 14.56
#